data_AF-G9KXQ4-F1
#
_entry.id   AF-G9KXQ4-F1
#
_cell.length_a   1.000
_cell.length_b   1.000
_cell.length_c   1.000
_cell.angle_alpha   90.00
_cell.angle_beta   90.00
_cell.angle_gamma   90.00
#
_symmetry.space_group_name_H-M   'P 1'
#
loop_
_entity.id
_entity.type
_entity.pdbx_description
1 polymer ?
#
loop_
_entity_poly.entity_id
_entity_poly.type
_entity_poly.pdbx_seq_one_letter_code
_entity_poly.pdbx_strand_id
1 'polypeptide(L)'
;STLAELEGHRGAVTAAEFCPWQTRIIVSVSEDRSFKVWDHHVESLIYSSSVLTASPLLSLLIHAGSRQLVTGCAHGQLWIFSLVEGHHYRCVTRVDLKKKRESFSRRTESRLCSL
;
A
#
# COMPACT_ATOMS: atom_id res chain seq x y z
N SER A 1 -27.17 11.73 -3.42
CA SER A 1 -27.41 10.39 -2.86
C SER A 1 -26.08 9.67 -2.72
N THR A 2 -25.92 8.84 -1.69
CA THR A 2 -24.79 7.90 -1.60
C THR A 2 -24.87 6.88 -2.72
N LEU A 3 -23.74 6.55 -3.36
CA LEU A 3 -23.67 5.58 -4.46
C LEU A 3 -23.33 4.16 -4.00
N ALA A 4 -22.57 4.02 -2.91
CA ALA A 4 -22.13 2.76 -2.31
C ALA A 4 -21.62 3.01 -0.88
N GLU A 5 -21.81 2.06 0.03
CA GLU A 5 -21.22 2.08 1.38
C GLU A 5 -20.31 0.86 1.59
N LEU A 6 -19.01 1.10 1.79
CA LEU A 6 -17.99 0.06 1.88
C LEU A 6 -17.54 -0.13 3.34
N GLU A 7 -18.32 -0.88 4.11
CA GLU A 7 -18.07 -1.11 5.53
C GLU A 7 -17.04 -2.23 5.80
N GLY A 8 -16.16 -2.02 6.79
CA GLY A 8 -15.35 -3.11 7.33
C GLY A 8 -13.96 -2.75 7.87
N HIS A 9 -13.46 -1.54 7.63
CA HIS A 9 -12.28 -1.06 8.36
C HIS A 9 -12.61 -0.83 9.84
N ARG A 10 -11.64 -1.05 10.72
CA ARG A 10 -11.80 -0.90 12.19
C ARG A 10 -11.22 0.39 12.75
N GLY A 11 -10.81 1.30 11.87
CA GLY A 11 -10.25 2.60 12.19
C GLY A 11 -10.49 3.55 11.02
N ALA A 12 -10.09 4.81 11.17
CA ALA A 12 -10.31 5.80 10.12
C ALA A 12 -9.64 5.35 8.80
N VAL A 13 -10.34 5.53 7.68
CA VAL A 13 -9.76 5.35 6.35
C VAL A 13 -8.90 6.57 6.06
N THR A 14 -7.60 6.36 5.88
CA THR A 14 -6.62 7.44 5.74
C THR A 14 -6.32 7.77 4.29
N ALA A 15 -6.49 6.81 3.38
CA ALA A 15 -6.46 7.04 1.93
C ALA A 15 -7.23 5.94 1.20
N ALA A 16 -7.73 6.27 0.00
CA ALA A 16 -8.35 5.32 -0.92
C ALA A 16 -8.06 5.73 -2.36
N GLU A 17 -7.94 4.76 -3.27
CA GLU A 17 -7.70 4.98 -4.70
C GLU A 17 -8.49 3.99 -5.55
N PHE A 18 -8.96 4.45 -6.71
CA PHE A 18 -9.52 3.60 -7.75
C PHE A 18 -8.40 2.86 -8.50
N CYS A 19 -8.65 1.61 -8.84
CA CYS A 19 -7.77 0.85 -9.71
C CYS A 19 -7.87 1.38 -11.15
N PRO A 20 -6.77 1.87 -11.76
CA PRO A 20 -6.84 2.53 -13.06
C PRO A 20 -7.12 1.60 -14.24
N TRP A 21 -7.03 0.26 -14.06
CA TRP A 21 -7.34 -0.72 -15.10
C TRP A 21 -8.53 -1.63 -14.77
N GLN A 22 -9.09 -1.57 -13.55
CA GLN A 22 -10.29 -2.31 -13.17
C GLN A 22 -11.30 -1.34 -12.57
N THR A 23 -12.27 -0.92 -13.38
CA THR A 23 -13.19 0.19 -13.08
C THR A 23 -14.01 0.01 -11.81
N ARG A 24 -14.27 -1.23 -11.39
CA ARG A 24 -15.05 -1.54 -10.18
C ARG A 24 -14.22 -1.53 -8.90
N ILE A 25 -12.90 -1.55 -9.01
CA ILE A 25 -12.02 -1.81 -7.89
C ILE A 25 -11.59 -0.52 -7.21
N ILE A 26 -11.78 -0.49 -5.90
CA ILE A 26 -11.21 0.52 -5.00
C ILE A 26 -10.28 -0.20 -4.02
N VAL A 27 -9.15 0.43 -3.71
CA VAL A 27 -8.27 0.03 -2.61
C VAL A 27 -8.31 1.11 -1.54
N SER A 28 -8.38 0.73 -0.27
CA SER A 28 -8.31 1.65 0.86
C SER A 28 -7.27 1.21 1.88
N VAL A 29 -6.72 2.17 2.62
CA VAL A 29 -5.81 1.96 3.75
C VAL A 29 -6.33 2.68 4.98
N SER A 30 -5.96 2.20 6.17
CA SER A 30 -6.58 2.65 7.41
C SER A 30 -5.61 2.72 8.59
N GLU A 31 -6.04 3.46 9.62
CA GLU A 31 -5.48 3.42 10.97
C GLU A 31 -5.56 2.04 11.62
N ASP A 32 -6.43 1.15 11.14
CA ASP A 32 -6.43 -0.26 11.56
C ASP A 32 -5.21 -1.06 11.07
N ARG A 33 -4.33 -0.39 10.31
CA ARG A 33 -3.02 -0.88 9.86
C ARG A 33 -3.11 -1.96 8.78
N SER A 34 -4.27 -2.05 8.12
CA SER A 34 -4.54 -2.92 6.99
C SER A 34 -4.90 -2.13 5.74
N PHE A 35 -4.83 -2.80 4.59
CA PHE A 35 -5.50 -2.34 3.37
C PHE A 35 -6.61 -3.31 3.00
N LYS A 36 -7.62 -2.79 2.29
CA LYS A 36 -8.74 -3.56 1.77
C LYS A 36 -8.95 -3.27 0.30
N VAL A 37 -9.50 -4.26 -0.40
CA VAL A 37 -9.84 -4.17 -1.83
C VAL A 37 -11.32 -4.50 -1.97
N TRP A 38 -12.01 -3.66 -2.72
CA TRP A 38 -13.46 -3.65 -2.80
C TRP A 38 -13.93 -3.69 -4.25
N ASP A 39 -15.07 -4.34 -4.49
CA ASP A 39 -15.90 -4.05 -5.66
C ASP A 39 -17.00 -3.07 -5.20
N HIS A 40 -16.94 -1.83 -5.67
CA HIS A 40 -17.89 -0.80 -5.25
C HIS A 40 -19.24 -0.86 -5.99
N HIS A 41 -19.35 -1.60 -7.10
CA HIS A 41 -20.64 -1.77 -7.79
C HIS A 41 -21.56 -2.74 -7.05
N VAL A 42 -20.99 -3.74 -6.38
CA VAL A 42 -21.74 -4.74 -5.60
C VAL A 42 -21.47 -4.62 -4.10
N GLU A 43 -20.85 -3.52 -3.68
CA GLU A 43 -20.60 -3.17 -2.27
C GLU A 43 -19.92 -4.31 -1.48
N SER A 44 -18.93 -4.96 -2.09
CA SER A 44 -18.33 -6.19 -1.57
C SER A 44 -16.85 -6.06 -1.25
N LEU A 45 -16.45 -6.61 -0.10
CA LEU A 45 -15.06 -6.78 0.29
C LEU A 45 -14.46 -8.00 -0.44
N ILE A 46 -13.52 -7.75 -1.37
CA ILE A 46 -12.80 -8.78 -2.11
C ILE A 46 -11.63 -9.32 -1.29
N TYR A 47 -10.90 -8.42 -0.64
CA TYR A 47 -9.69 -8.76 0.08
C TYR A 47 -9.46 -7.84 1.27
N SER A 48 -8.99 -8.42 2.37
CA SER A 48 -8.49 -7.70 3.54
C SER A 48 -7.11 -8.21 3.88
N SER A 49 -6.14 -7.31 3.98
CA SER A 49 -4.81 -7.68 4.47
C SER A 49 -4.86 -8.00 5.96
N SER A 50 -3.84 -8.71 6.45
CA SER A 50 -3.50 -8.70 7.87
C SER A 50 -2.95 -7.32 8.28
N VAL A 51 -2.79 -7.10 9.58
CA VAL A 51 -2.06 -5.94 10.12
C VAL A 51 -0.63 -5.95 9.58
N LEU A 52 -0.27 -4.91 8.82
CA LEU A 52 1.01 -4.85 8.12
C LEU A 52 2.12 -4.22 8.96
N THR A 53 1.79 -3.23 9.78
CA THR A 53 2.79 -2.50 10.57
C THR A 53 2.29 -2.24 11.97
N ALA A 54 3.19 -1.75 12.84
CA ALA A 54 2.84 -1.35 14.19
C ALA A 54 2.04 -0.03 14.23
N SER A 55 2.00 0.73 13.13
CA SER A 55 1.45 2.08 13.06
C SER A 55 0.39 2.21 11.96
N PRO A 56 -0.47 3.24 12.01
CA PRO A 56 -1.41 3.54 10.94
C PRO A 56 -0.75 3.57 9.56
N LEU A 57 -1.43 2.99 8.56
CA LEU A 57 -1.12 3.28 7.17
C LEU A 57 -1.65 4.67 6.86
N LEU A 58 -0.87 5.49 6.18
CA LEU A 58 -1.17 6.90 5.95
C LEU A 58 -1.20 7.29 4.48
N SER A 59 -0.61 6.46 3.61
CA SER A 59 -0.47 6.75 2.19
C SER A 59 -0.72 5.53 1.36
N LEU A 60 -1.21 5.76 0.16
CA LEU A 60 -1.62 4.77 -0.82
C LEU A 60 -1.21 5.27 -2.21
N LEU A 61 -0.72 4.38 -3.05
CA LEU A 61 -0.45 4.62 -4.46
C LEU A 61 -0.67 3.33 -5.25
N ILE A 62 -1.53 3.36 -6.26
CA ILE A 62 -1.69 2.31 -7.26
C ILE A 62 -0.89 2.71 -8.50
N HIS A 63 0.19 1.97 -8.76
CA HIS A 63 1.01 2.20 -9.94
C HIS A 63 0.58 1.30 -11.10
N ALA A 64 0.00 1.92 -12.14
CA ALA A 64 -0.52 1.21 -13.32
C ALA A 64 0.55 0.43 -14.09
N GLY A 65 1.73 1.02 -14.29
CA GLY A 65 2.79 0.42 -15.10
C GLY A 65 3.31 -0.91 -14.53
N SER A 66 3.45 -1.00 -13.21
CA SER A 66 3.91 -2.24 -12.54
C SER A 66 2.77 -3.08 -11.96
N ARG A 67 1.52 -2.59 -12.03
CA ARG A 67 0.34 -3.18 -11.38
C ARG A 67 0.61 -3.49 -9.91
N GLN A 68 1.09 -2.48 -9.19
CA GLN A 68 1.45 -2.60 -7.78
C GLN A 68 0.72 -1.59 -6.93
N LEU A 69 0.39 -2.03 -5.74
CA LEU A 69 -0.05 -1.21 -4.62
C LEU A 69 1.19 -0.86 -3.79
N VAL A 70 1.43 0.42 -3.53
CA VAL A 70 2.40 0.89 -2.54
C VAL A 70 1.63 1.55 -1.40
N THR A 71 1.94 1.19 -0.16
CA THR A 71 1.40 1.85 1.03
C THR A 71 2.48 2.06 2.08
N GLY A 72 2.36 3.14 2.86
CA GLY A 72 3.35 3.52 3.86
C GLY A 72 2.76 3.94 5.20
N CYS A 73 3.53 3.73 6.26
CA CYS A 73 3.20 4.18 7.62
C CYS A 73 4.13 5.29 8.12
N ALA A 74 3.76 5.95 9.21
CA ALA A 74 4.48 7.09 9.81
C ALA A 74 5.97 6.81 10.15
N HIS A 75 6.35 5.55 10.36
CA HIS A 75 7.72 5.19 10.72
C HIS A 75 8.63 4.91 9.52
N GLY A 76 8.19 5.25 8.31
CA GLY A 76 9.00 5.10 7.09
C GLY A 76 9.09 3.66 6.60
N GLN A 77 8.12 2.81 6.95
CA GLN A 77 7.99 1.48 6.37
C GLN A 77 7.02 1.57 5.19
N LEU A 78 7.47 1.09 4.03
CA LEU A 78 6.65 0.92 2.84
C LEU A 78 6.42 -0.56 2.57
N TRP A 79 5.23 -0.88 2.10
CA TRP A 79 4.85 -2.19 1.63
C TRP A 79 4.38 -2.11 0.19
N ILE A 80 4.83 -3.06 -0.62
CA ILE A 80 4.49 -3.16 -2.03
C ILE A 80 3.80 -4.49 -2.25
N PHE A 81 2.60 -4.46 -2.81
CA PHE A 81 1.79 -5.63 -3.11
C PHE A 81 1.51 -5.74 -4.60
N SER A 82 1.40 -6.97 -5.09
CA SER A 82 1.04 -7.24 -6.47
C SER A 82 -0.47 -7.14 -6.67
N LEU A 83 -0.92 -6.34 -7.62
CA LEU A 83 -2.31 -6.27 -8.07
C LEU A 83 -2.56 -7.02 -9.38
N VAL A 84 -1.58 -7.79 -9.85
CA VAL A 84 -1.76 -8.70 -10.98
C VAL A 84 -2.80 -9.77 -10.62
N GLU A 85 -3.74 -10.04 -11.53
CA GLU A 85 -4.74 -11.09 -11.37
C GLU A 85 -4.09 -12.45 -11.10
N GLY A 86 -4.68 -13.24 -10.19
CA GLY A 86 -4.12 -14.52 -9.76
C GLY A 86 -2.92 -14.44 -8.82
N HIS A 87 -2.33 -13.26 -8.57
CA HIS A 87 -1.26 -13.11 -7.55
C HIS A 87 -1.79 -12.97 -6.12
N HIS A 88 -3.11 -12.98 -5.91
CA HIS A 88 -3.77 -12.94 -4.60
C HIS A 88 -3.23 -11.86 -3.66
N TYR A 89 -2.97 -10.65 -4.18
CA TYR A 89 -2.46 -9.53 -3.39
C TYR A 89 -1.20 -9.86 -2.58
N ARG A 90 -0.31 -10.71 -3.11
CA ARG A 90 0.92 -11.09 -2.40
C ARG A 90 1.84 -9.90 -2.18
N CYS A 91 2.52 -9.88 -1.03
CA CYS A 91 3.59 -8.93 -0.78
C CYS A 91 4.74 -9.18 -1.76
N VAL A 92 5.15 -8.13 -2.49
CA VAL A 92 6.29 -8.14 -3.40
C VAL A 92 7.54 -7.72 -2.65
N THR A 93 7.47 -6.64 -1.87
CA THR A 93 8.60 -6.17 -1.07
C THR A 93 8.16 -5.29 0.09
N ARG A 94 9.01 -5.23 1.10
CA ARG A 94 8.92 -4.30 2.22
C ARG A 94 10.18 -3.45 2.23
N VAL A 95 10.02 -2.14 2.33
CA VAL A 95 11.13 -1.18 2.35
C VAL A 95 11.11 -0.44 3.67
N ASP A 96 12.24 -0.45 4.38
CA ASP A 96 12.49 0.45 5.50
C ASP A 96 13.32 1.63 5.00
N LEU A 97 12.70 2.82 4.95
CA LEU A 97 13.33 4.01 4.40
C LEU A 97 14.53 4.47 5.25
N LYS A 98 14.54 4.23 6.56
CA LYS A 98 15.69 4.58 7.41
C LYS A 98 16.91 3.75 7.02
N LYS A 99 16.75 2.43 6.93
CA LYS A 99 17.82 1.51 6.50
C LYS A 99 18.28 1.80 5.07
N LYS A 100 17.35 2.15 4.18
CA LYS A 100 17.68 2.45 2.79
C LYS A 100 18.48 3.75 2.65
N ARG A 101 18.16 4.77 3.45
CA ARG A 101 18.93 6.01 3.54
C ARG A 101 20.35 5.76 4.06
N GLU A 102 20.52 5.00 5.12
CA GLU A 102 21.84 4.65 5.68
C GLU A 102 22.72 3.89 4.68
N SER A 103 22.14 2.90 3.99
CA SER A 103 22.84 2.13 2.95
C SER A 103 23.30 3.03 1.79
N PHE A 104 22.49 4.02 1.40
CA PHE A 104 22.84 4.99 0.37
C PHE A 104 24.00 5.89 0.83
N SER A 105 23.93 6.46 2.03
CA SER A 105 25.00 7.31 2.59
C SER A 105 26.34 6.59 2.60
N ARG A 106 26.38 5.34 3.09
CA ARG A 106 27.60 4.54 3.14
C ARG A 106 28.22 4.28 1.76
N ARG A 107 27.39 4.07 0.73
CA ARG A 107 27.86 3.88 -0.66
C ARG A 107 28.46 5.15 -1.25
N THR A 108 27.91 6.31 -0.90
CA THR A 108 28.43 7.60 -1.34
C THR A 108 29.76 7.91 -0.65
N GLU A 109 29.86 7.69 0.66
CA GLU A 109 31.11 7.84 1.43
C GLU A 109 32.21 6.90 0.91
N SER A 110 31.90 5.62 0.66
CA SER A 110 32.90 4.68 0.13
C SER A 110 33.43 5.07 -1.25
N ARG A 111 32.61 5.74 -2.08
CA ARG A 111 33.03 6.24 -3.41
C ARG A 111 33.90 7.49 -3.30
N LEU A 112 33.66 8.34 -2.32
CA LEU A 112 34.48 9.53 -2.04
C LEU A 112 35.86 9.14 -1.48
N CYS A 113 35.93 8.10 -0.64
CA CYS A 113 37.22 7.61 -0.10
C CYS A 113 38.04 6.77 -1.10
N SER A 114 37.47 6.41 -2.25
CA SER A 114 38.17 5.66 -3.31
C SER A 114 38.71 6.54 -4.45
N LEU A 115 38.59 7.87 -4.31
CA LEU A 115 39.17 8.89 -5.19
C LEU A 115 40.38 9.53 -4.50
#